data_AF-A0A3P1X5M4-F1
#
_entry.id   AF-A0A3P1X5M4-F1
#
_cell.length_a   1.000
_cell.length_b   1.000
_cell.length_c   1.000
_cell.angle_alpha   90.00
_cell.angle_beta   90.00
_cell.angle_gamma   90.00
#
_symmetry.space_group_name_H-M   'P 1'
#
loop_
_entity.id
_entity.type
_entity.pdbx_description
1 polymer ?
#
loop_
_entity_poly.entity_id
_entity_poly.type
_entity_poly.pdbx_seq_one_letter_code
_entity_poly.pdbx_strand_id
1 'polypeptide(L)'
;PLICAINSARYLRTLSILQSSGVPLLDGMNLSTESLNNLEIRQRLANAAENVRQGNSIHLSLEQTAIFPPMMLYMVASGEKSGQLGTLMVRAADNQETLQQNRIALTLSIFEPALIITMALIVLFIVVSVLQP
;
A
#
# COMPACT_ATOMS: atom_id res chain seq x y z
N PRO A 1 4.13 -6.27 8.60
CA PRO A 1 3.45 -4.99 8.28
C PRO A 1 4.00 -4.24 7.04
N LEU A 2 5.30 -3.91 6.94
CA LEU A 2 5.83 -3.25 5.73
C LEU A 2 6.05 -4.20 4.54
N ILE A 3 6.60 -5.39 4.80
CA ILE A 3 6.94 -6.35 3.75
C ILE A 3 5.68 -6.79 2.99
N CYS A 4 4.58 -7.10 3.69
CA CYS A 4 3.30 -7.45 3.07
C CYS A 4 2.76 -6.30 2.21
N ALA A 5 2.81 -5.06 2.72
CA ALA A 5 2.29 -3.88 2.02
C ALA A 5 3.04 -3.60 0.71
N ILE A 6 4.36 -3.75 0.68
CA ILE A 6 5.17 -3.55 -0.54
C ILE A 6 4.87 -4.65 -1.56
N ASN A 7 4.78 -5.92 -1.11
CA ASN A 7 4.51 -7.05 -2.00
C ASN A 7 3.07 -7.01 -2.56
N SER A 8 2.07 -6.68 -1.74
CA SER A 8 0.67 -6.53 -2.19
C SER A 8 0.51 -5.39 -3.20
N ALA A 9 1.21 -4.27 -2.99
CA ALA A 9 1.20 -3.15 -3.93
C ALA A 9 1.84 -3.51 -5.28
N ARG A 10 3.01 -4.16 -5.28
CA ARG A 10 3.63 -4.64 -6.54
C ARG A 10 2.72 -5.62 -7.26
N TYR A 11 2.19 -6.60 -6.54
CA TYR A 11 1.28 -7.61 -7.11
C TYR A 11 0.09 -6.97 -7.81
N LEU A 12 -0.65 -6.10 -7.10
CA LEU A 12 -1.82 -5.42 -7.64
C LEU A 12 -1.49 -4.52 -8.82
N ARG A 13 -0.34 -3.83 -8.80
CA ARG A 13 0.09 -2.97 -9.91
C ARG A 13 0.43 -3.77 -11.16
N THR A 14 1.15 -4.89 -11.01
CA THR A 14 1.43 -5.78 -12.15
C THR A 14 0.15 -6.39 -12.68
N LEU A 15 -0.74 -6.85 -11.80
CA LEU A 15 -2.03 -7.42 -12.17
C LEU A 15 -2.92 -6.40 -12.90
N SER A 16 -2.95 -5.14 -12.44
CA SER A 16 -3.73 -4.09 -13.10
C SER A 16 -3.20 -3.77 -14.50
N ILE A 17 -1.87 -3.73 -14.68
CA ILE A 17 -1.26 -3.52 -16.00
C ILE A 17 -1.66 -4.64 -16.96
N LEU A 18 -1.51 -5.90 -16.53
CA LEU A 18 -1.84 -7.07 -17.35
C LEU A 18 -3.33 -7.09 -17.71
N GLN A 19 -4.20 -6.76 -16.76
CA GLN A 19 -5.64 -6.68 -16.99
C GLN A 19 -6.00 -5.55 -17.97
N SER A 20 -5.34 -4.40 -17.87
CA SER A 20 -5.49 -3.29 -18.84
C SER A 20 -4.97 -3.66 -20.23
N SER A 21 -4.01 -4.56 -20.33
CA SER A 21 -3.51 -5.11 -21.60
C SER A 21 -4.37 -6.24 -22.18
N GLY A 22 -5.49 -6.59 -21.52
CA GLY A 22 -6.41 -7.63 -22.00
C GLY A 22 -5.94 -9.06 -21.72
N VAL A 23 -4.93 -9.25 -20.86
CA VAL A 23 -4.49 -10.58 -20.42
C VAL A 23 -5.61 -11.21 -19.58
N PRO A 24 -5.94 -12.51 -19.77
CA PRO A 24 -6.91 -13.19 -18.93
C PRO A 24 -6.52 -13.10 -17.45
N LEU A 25 -7.49 -12.84 -16.58
CA LEU A 25 -7.24 -12.58 -15.16
C LEU A 25 -6.41 -13.67 -14.47
N LEU A 26 -6.74 -14.95 -14.72
CA LEU A 26 -6.01 -16.08 -14.14
C LEU A 26 -4.53 -16.11 -14.55
N ASP A 27 -4.25 -15.80 -15.81
CA ASP A 27 -2.88 -15.71 -16.32
C ASP A 27 -2.19 -14.48 -15.72
N GLY A 28 -2.91 -13.36 -15.61
CA GLY A 28 -2.44 -12.15 -14.93
C GLY A 28 -2.09 -12.38 -13.46
N MET A 29 -2.88 -13.16 -12.73
CA MET A 29 -2.61 -13.54 -11.33
C MET A 29 -1.33 -14.37 -11.24
N ASN A 30 -1.16 -15.37 -12.10
CA ASN A 30 0.06 -16.18 -12.13
C ASN A 30 1.30 -15.34 -12.46
N LEU A 31 1.26 -14.54 -13.53
CA LEU A 31 2.37 -13.68 -13.94
C LEU A 31 2.72 -12.62 -12.88
N SER A 32 1.73 -12.04 -12.22
CA SER A 32 1.98 -11.05 -11.17
C SER A 32 2.60 -11.67 -9.92
N THR A 33 2.36 -12.96 -9.61
CA THR A 33 3.08 -13.65 -8.54
C THR A 33 4.57 -13.84 -8.85
N GLU A 34 4.96 -14.03 -10.11
CA GLU A 34 6.37 -14.21 -10.49
C GLU A 34 7.21 -12.94 -10.24
N SER A 35 6.57 -11.77 -10.23
CA SER A 35 7.25 -10.50 -9.91
C SER A 35 7.61 -10.32 -8.42
N LEU A 36 7.25 -11.28 -7.57
CA LEU A 36 7.48 -11.22 -6.13
C LEU A 36 8.70 -12.05 -5.72
N ASN A 37 9.58 -11.48 -4.89
CA ASN A 37 10.78 -12.17 -4.43
C ASN A 37 10.52 -13.13 -3.25
N ASN A 38 9.40 -12.98 -2.53
CA ASN A 38 9.10 -13.78 -1.35
C ASN A 38 8.31 -15.06 -1.71
N LEU A 39 8.94 -16.22 -1.51
CA LEU A 39 8.38 -17.53 -1.83
C LEU A 39 7.08 -17.85 -1.07
N GLU A 40 6.97 -17.46 0.20
CA GLU A 40 5.78 -17.73 1.00
C GLU A 40 4.58 -16.90 0.52
N ILE A 41 4.82 -15.63 0.18
CA ILE A 41 3.80 -14.76 -0.43
C ILE A 41 3.37 -15.31 -1.79
N ARG A 42 4.32 -15.79 -2.61
CA ARG A 42 4.02 -16.44 -3.90
C ARG A 42 3.11 -17.64 -3.73
N GLN A 43 3.39 -18.54 -2.78
CA GLN A 43 2.55 -19.70 -2.52
C GLN A 43 1.12 -19.32 -2.11
N ARG A 44 0.98 -18.34 -1.21
CA ARG A 44 -0.36 -17.89 -0.77
C ARG A 44 -1.15 -17.26 -1.90
N LEU A 45 -0.50 -16.50 -2.79
CA LEU A 45 -1.15 -15.90 -3.97
C LEU A 45 -1.44 -16.92 -5.07
N ALA A 46 -0.59 -17.94 -5.25
CA ALA A 46 -0.86 -19.05 -6.16
C ALA A 46 -2.09 -19.85 -5.70
N ASN A 47 -2.24 -20.10 -4.40
CA ASN A 47 -3.45 -20.70 -3.84
C ASN A 47 -4.68 -19.80 -4.06
N ALA A 48 -4.52 -18.48 -3.93
CA ALA A 48 -5.61 -17.55 -4.25
C ALA A 48 -6.01 -17.60 -5.73
N ALA A 49 -5.04 -17.72 -6.66
CA ALA A 49 -5.31 -17.90 -8.07
C ALA A 49 -6.07 -19.22 -8.35
N GLU A 50 -5.73 -20.29 -7.64
CA GLU A 50 -6.44 -21.56 -7.75
C GLU A 50 -7.87 -21.49 -7.20
N ASN A 51 -8.08 -20.79 -6.08
CA ASN A 51 -9.43 -20.54 -5.56
C ASN A 51 -10.30 -19.76 -6.57
N VAL A 52 -9.72 -18.77 -7.25
CA VAL A 52 -10.41 -18.03 -8.32
C VAL A 52 -10.69 -18.94 -9.52
N ARG A 53 -9.77 -19.85 -9.86
CA ARG A 53 -9.97 -20.85 -10.94
C ARG A 53 -11.17 -21.76 -10.66
N GLN A 54 -11.42 -22.06 -9.39
CA GLN A 54 -12.57 -22.84 -8.94
C GLN A 54 -13.89 -22.03 -8.93
N GLY A 55 -13.86 -20.75 -9.31
CA GLY A 55 -15.03 -19.89 -9.40
C GLY A 55 -15.31 -19.07 -8.13
N ASN A 56 -14.40 -19.07 -7.14
CA ASN A 56 -14.55 -18.20 -5.99
C ASN A 56 -14.28 -16.73 -6.35
N SER A 57 -14.88 -15.82 -5.59
CA SER A 57 -14.63 -14.40 -5.74
C SER A 57 -13.15 -14.06 -5.52
N ILE A 58 -12.64 -13.13 -6.33
CA ILE A 58 -11.26 -12.63 -6.28
C ILE A 58 -11.02 -11.95 -4.94
N HIS A 59 -11.95 -11.12 -4.49
CA HIS A 59 -11.88 -10.48 -3.17
C HIS A 59 -11.68 -11.52 -2.06
N LEU A 60 -12.56 -12.53 -2.00
CA LEU A 60 -12.49 -13.57 -0.96
C LEU A 60 -11.20 -14.37 -1.04
N SER A 61 -10.75 -14.69 -2.26
CA SER A 61 -9.51 -15.44 -2.48
C SER A 61 -8.27 -14.66 -2.04
N LEU A 62 -8.24 -13.35 -2.26
CA LEU A 62 -7.16 -12.48 -1.80
C LEU A 62 -7.25 -12.19 -0.29
N GLU A 63 -8.44 -12.08 0.27
CA GLU A 63 -8.66 -11.88 1.72
C GLU A 63 -8.07 -13.04 2.54
N GLN A 64 -8.27 -14.27 2.09
CA GLN A 64 -7.73 -15.49 2.74
C GLN A 64 -6.19 -15.51 2.79
N THR A 65 -5.50 -14.75 1.94
CA THR A 65 -4.05 -14.66 1.99
C THR A 65 -3.54 -13.88 3.20
N ALA A 66 -4.35 -13.00 3.81
CA ALA A 66 -3.95 -12.12 4.91
C ALA A 66 -2.71 -11.24 4.61
N ILE A 67 -2.44 -10.96 3.32
CA ILE A 67 -1.32 -10.11 2.86
C ILE A 67 -1.81 -8.70 2.53
N PHE A 68 -3.06 -8.57 2.09
CA PHE A 68 -3.64 -7.31 1.60
C PHE A 68 -4.26 -6.50 2.75
N PRO A 69 -3.95 -5.19 2.83
CA PRO A 69 -4.67 -4.27 3.71
C PRO A 69 -6.17 -4.18 3.37
N PRO A 70 -7.04 -3.86 4.34
CA PRO A 70 -8.50 -3.80 4.13
C PRO A 70 -8.90 -2.88 2.98
N MET A 71 -8.26 -1.72 2.85
CA MET A 71 -8.52 -0.75 1.78
C MET A 71 -8.30 -1.34 0.38
N MET A 72 -7.24 -2.14 0.18
CA MET A 72 -6.97 -2.78 -1.11
C MET A 72 -8.05 -3.82 -1.44
N LEU A 73 -8.43 -4.64 -0.46
CA LEU A 73 -9.49 -5.64 -0.61
C LEU A 73 -10.82 -4.99 -1.01
N TYR A 74 -11.22 -3.89 -0.37
CA TYR A 74 -12.43 -3.15 -0.75
C TYR A 74 -12.44 -2.70 -2.22
N MET A 75 -11.29 -2.28 -2.73
CA MET A 75 -11.19 -1.81 -4.12
C MET A 75 -11.19 -2.96 -5.12
N VAL A 76 -10.62 -4.13 -4.74
CA VAL A 76 -10.79 -5.37 -5.52
C VAL A 76 -12.26 -5.80 -5.55
N ALA A 77 -12.94 -5.82 -4.40
CA ALA A 77 -14.36 -6.20 -4.32
C ALA A 77 -15.25 -5.28 -5.16
N SER A 78 -15.00 -3.97 -5.10
CA SER A 78 -15.70 -2.98 -5.91
C SER A 78 -15.42 -3.16 -7.41
N GLY A 79 -14.16 -3.41 -7.77
CA GLY A 79 -13.74 -3.73 -9.14
C GLY A 79 -14.37 -5.00 -9.69
N GLU A 80 -14.43 -6.05 -8.89
CA GLU A 80 -15.02 -7.34 -9.25
C GLU A 80 -16.52 -7.23 -9.49
N LYS A 81 -17.25 -6.55 -8.59
CA LYS A 81 -18.71 -6.37 -8.70
C LYS A 81 -19.14 -5.48 -9.85
N SER A 82 -18.29 -4.53 -10.25
CA SER A 82 -18.55 -3.59 -11.35
C SER A 82 -18.00 -4.07 -12.70
N GLY A 83 -17.25 -5.17 -12.75
CA GLY A 83 -16.52 -5.61 -13.95
C GLY A 83 -15.39 -4.66 -14.37
N GLN A 84 -15.02 -3.70 -13.52
CA GLN A 84 -14.03 -2.64 -13.79
C GLN A 84 -12.76 -2.81 -12.94
N LEU A 85 -12.30 -4.06 -12.76
CA LEU A 85 -11.11 -4.40 -11.97
C LEU A 85 -9.89 -3.55 -12.31
N GLY A 86 -9.58 -3.35 -13.59
CA GLY A 86 -8.38 -2.61 -14.01
C GLY A 86 -8.39 -1.14 -13.58
N THR A 87 -9.48 -0.41 -13.81
CA THR A 87 -9.57 1.03 -13.51
C THR A 87 -9.68 1.30 -12.01
N LEU A 88 -10.36 0.43 -11.26
CA LEU A 88 -10.50 0.57 -9.81
C LEU A 88 -9.27 0.08 -9.03
N MET A 89 -8.51 -0.91 -9.53
CA MET A 89 -7.21 -1.27 -8.96
C MET A 89 -6.14 -0.19 -9.17
N VAL A 90 -6.13 0.51 -10.30
CA VAL A 90 -5.25 1.67 -10.53
C VAL A 90 -5.57 2.78 -9.53
N ARG A 91 -6.85 3.12 -9.36
CA ARG A 91 -7.26 4.09 -8.33
C ARG A 91 -6.90 3.64 -6.91
N ALA A 92 -6.84 2.33 -6.66
CA ALA A 92 -6.41 1.79 -5.36
C ALA A 92 -4.93 2.01 -5.11
N ALA A 93 -4.11 1.79 -6.14
CA ALA A 93 -2.69 2.08 -6.10
C ALA A 93 -2.44 3.59 -5.91
N ASP A 94 -3.14 4.44 -6.66
CA ASP A 94 -2.96 5.90 -6.60
C ASP A 94 -3.41 6.50 -5.26
N ASN A 95 -4.50 5.98 -4.67
CA ASN A 95 -4.96 6.43 -3.34
C ASN A 95 -3.98 6.03 -2.22
N GLN A 96 -3.32 4.87 -2.34
CA GLN A 96 -2.27 4.45 -1.41
C GLN A 96 -1.02 5.35 -1.51
N GLU A 97 -0.69 5.84 -2.71
CA GLU A 97 0.44 6.74 -2.97
C GLU A 97 0.18 8.14 -2.37
N THR A 98 -1.06 8.62 -2.46
CA THR A 98 -1.51 9.90 -1.88
C THR A 98 -1.44 9.89 -0.34
N LEU A 99 -1.73 8.76 0.30
CA LEU A 99 -1.59 8.59 1.75
C LEU A 99 -0.13 8.58 2.22
N GLN A 100 0.81 8.16 1.38
CA GLN A 100 2.25 8.19 1.72
C GLN A 100 2.83 9.61 1.63
N GLN A 101 2.46 10.39 0.61
CA GLN A 101 2.90 11.78 0.48
C GLN A 101 2.42 12.65 1.65
N ASN A 102 1.18 12.45 2.10
CA ASN A 102 0.64 13.18 3.25
C ASN A 102 1.38 12.86 4.56
N ARG A 103 1.88 11.63 4.74
CA ARG A 103 2.68 11.29 5.94
C ARG A 103 4.02 12.01 5.95
N ILE A 104 4.69 12.11 4.79
CA ILE A 104 5.98 12.82 4.67
C ILE A 104 5.79 14.32 4.96
N ALA A 105 4.74 14.93 4.39
CA ALA A 105 4.42 16.34 4.61
C ALA A 105 4.07 16.65 6.08
N LEU A 106 3.34 15.76 6.76
CA LEU A 106 3.01 15.91 8.18
C LEU A 106 4.23 15.78 9.09
N THR A 107 5.18 14.89 8.79
CA THR A 107 6.45 14.83 9.53
C THR A 107 7.25 16.12 9.37
N LEU A 108 7.42 16.63 8.15
CA LEU A 108 8.16 17.89 7.93
C LEU A 108 7.47 19.09 8.60
N SER A 109 6.13 19.16 8.56
CA SER A 109 5.37 20.26 9.16
C SER A 109 5.49 20.33 10.68
N ILE A 110 5.82 19.23 11.38
CA ILE A 110 6.06 19.22 12.83
C ILE A 110 7.51 19.61 13.18
N PHE A 111 8.46 19.39 12.26
CA PHE A 111 9.87 19.73 12.48
C PHE A 111 10.11 21.24 12.54
N GLU A 112 9.37 22.01 11.73
CA GLU A 112 9.47 23.47 11.68
C GLU A 112 9.12 24.14 13.04
N PRO A 113 7.97 23.87 13.69
CA PRO A 113 7.67 24.43 15.00
C PRO A 113 8.60 23.89 16.11
N ALA A 114 9.07 22.64 16.02
CA ALA A 114 9.99 22.07 17.01
C ALA A 114 11.35 22.79 17.03
N LEU A 115 11.88 23.18 15.87
CA LEU A 115 13.13 23.95 15.77
C LEU A 115 13.01 25.33 16.41
N ILE A 116 11.88 26.02 16.20
CA ILE A 116 11.61 27.34 16.79
C ILE A 116 11.54 27.24 18.32
N ILE A 117 10.81 26.25 18.86
CA ILE A 117 10.71 26.01 20.31
C ILE A 117 12.08 25.70 20.91
N THR A 118 12.89 24.89 20.24
CA THR A 118 14.24 24.53 20.71
C THR A 118 15.16 25.75 20.76
N MET A 119 15.15 26.57 19.71
CA MET A 119 15.91 27.83 19.68
C MET A 119 15.46 28.79 20.78
N ALA A 120 14.15 28.95 20.98
CA ALA A 120 13.60 29.79 22.04
C ALA A 120 14.05 29.32 23.44
N LEU A 121 14.06 28.01 23.68
CA LEU A 121 14.58 27.42 24.93
C LEU A 121 16.07 27.71 25.15
N ILE A 122 16.89 27.54 24.11
CA ILE A 122 18.34 27.82 24.19
C ILE A 122 18.58 29.29 24.52
N VAL A 123 17.89 30.21 23.83
CA VAL A 123 18.02 31.65 24.07
C VAL A 123 17.56 32.00 25.48
N LEU A 124 16.42 31.48 25.93
CA LEU A 124 15.92 31.70 27.29
C LEU A 124 16.93 31.21 28.34
N PHE A 125 17.50 30.03 28.15
CA PHE A 125 18.49 29.45 29.05
C PHE A 125 19.75 30.32 29.16
N ILE A 126 20.24 30.83 28.02
CA ILE A 126 21.40 31.74 27.98
C ILE A 126 21.07 33.04 28.73
N VAL A 127 19.91 33.64 28.47
CA VAL A 127 19.51 34.91 29.12
C VAL A 127 19.43 34.75 30.63
N VAL A 128 18.76 33.70 31.12
CA VAL A 128 18.65 33.44 32.57
C VAL A 128 20.03 33.21 33.21
N SER A 129 20.91 32.45 32.54
CA SER A 129 22.26 32.18 33.04
C SER A 129 23.13 33.44 33.12
N VAL A 130 22.94 34.41 32.21
CA VAL A 130 23.66 35.69 32.25
C VAL A 130 23.07 36.65 33.30
N LEU A 131 21.75 36.58 33.53
CA LEU A 131 21.05 37.47 34.47
C LEU A 131 21.19 37.07 35.94
N GLN A 132 21.65 35.85 36.23
CA GLN A 132 21.94 35.34 37.56
C GLN A 132 23.46 35.39 37.79
N PRO A 133 24.04 36.57 38.11
CA PRO A 133 25.46 36.70 38.43
C PRO A 133 25.85 35.94 39.70
#